data_AF-T1AXW0-F1
#
_entry.id   AF-T1AXW0-F1
#
_cell.length_a   1.000
_cell.length_b   1.000
_cell.length_c   1.000
_cell.angle_alpha   90.00
_cell.angle_beta   90.00
_cell.angle_gamma   90.00
#
_symmetry.space_group_name_H-M   'P 1'
#
loop_
_entity.id
_entity.type
_entity.pdbx_description
1 polymer ?
#
loop_
_entity_poly.entity_id
_entity_poly.type
_entity_poly.pdbx_seq_one_letter_code
_entity_poly.pdbx_strand_id
1 'polypeptide(L)' 'MTSPSETERRAPAPSVSVIVGAYSRRTYVASAVRSVLDQRLPRGSFEVLVLKNFEDPALDHWLDDEGVRRRF' A
#
# COMPACT_ATOMS: atom_id res chain seq x y z
N MET A 1 -3.23 -37.10 -11.55
CA MET A 1 -2.90 -35.93 -10.72
C MET A 1 -2.86 -34.72 -11.65
N THR A 2 -3.92 -33.93 -11.70
CA THR A 2 -3.98 -32.74 -12.55
C THR A 2 -3.36 -31.58 -11.78
N SER A 3 -2.28 -31.00 -12.32
CA SER A 3 -1.68 -29.79 -11.76
C SER A 3 -2.72 -28.66 -11.69
N PRO A 4 -2.75 -27.86 -10.61
CA PRO A 4 -3.71 -26.76 -10.51
C PRO A 4 -3.50 -25.77 -11.67
N SER A 5 -4.61 -25.27 -12.19
CA SER A 5 -4.63 -24.35 -13.33
C SER A 5 -3.91 -23.04 -12.97
N GLU A 6 -3.28 -22.39 -13.94
CA GLU A 6 -2.55 -21.13 -13.72
C GLU A 6 -3.45 -20.02 -13.16
N THR A 7 -4.75 -20.11 -13.41
CA THR A 7 -5.82 -19.25 -12.89
C THR A 7 -6.03 -19.42 -11.38
N GLU A 8 -5.86 -20.62 -10.80
CA GLU A 8 -5.98 -20.85 -9.35
C GLU A 8 -4.75 -20.38 -8.56
N ARG A 9 -3.60 -20.18 -9.23
CA ARG A 9 -2.34 -19.79 -8.57
C ARG A 9 -2.22 -18.30 -8.29
N ARG A 10 -3.08 -17.47 -8.87
CA ARG A 10 -2.96 -16.01 -8.77
C ARG A 10 -4.04 -15.48 -7.84
N ALA A 11 -3.64 -15.01 -6.66
CA ALA A 11 -4.52 -14.19 -5.82
C ALA A 11 -5.11 -13.08 -6.70
N PRO A 12 -6.42 -12.77 -6.56
CA PRO A 12 -7.05 -11.75 -7.38
C PRO A 12 -6.27 -10.43 -7.23
N ALA A 13 -5.88 -9.84 -8.37
CA ALA A 13 -5.15 -8.58 -8.36
C ALA A 13 -6.07 -7.47 -7.81
N PRO A 14 -5.54 -6.52 -7.02
CA PRO A 14 -6.33 -5.39 -6.53
C PRO A 14 -6.90 -4.63 -7.72
N SER A 15 -8.16 -4.19 -7.59
CA SER A 15 -8.86 -3.47 -8.66
C SER A 15 -8.49 -1.98 -8.70
N VAL A 16 -7.86 -1.47 -7.64
CA VAL A 16 -7.47 -0.06 -7.49
C VAL A 16 -6.06 0.03 -6.91
N SER A 17 -5.21 0.87 -7.50
CA SER A 17 -3.90 1.21 -6.93
C SER A 17 -3.91 2.68 -6.53
N VAL A 18 -3.54 2.96 -5.28
CA VAL A 18 -3.45 4.34 -4.75
C VAL A 18 -1.98 4.70 -4.54
N ILE A 19 -1.54 5.80 -5.13
CA ILE A 19 -0.17 6.30 -5.00
C ILE A 19 -0.19 7.60 -4.20
N VAL A 20 0.50 7.61 -3.06
CA VAL A 20 0.69 8.78 -2.21
C VAL A 20 2.10 9.32 -2.45
N GLY A 21 2.19 10.43 -3.19
CA GLY A 21 3.45 11.14 -3.44
C GLY A 21 3.73 12.19 -2.36
N ALA A 22 4.94 12.19 -1.81
CA ALA A 22 5.37 13.15 -0.80
C ALA A 22 6.79 13.66 -1.04
N TYR A 23 6.93 14.93 -1.40
CA TYR A 23 8.23 15.58 -1.57
C TYR A 23 8.52 16.52 -0.40
N SER A 24 9.51 16.17 0.43
CA SER A 24 9.95 16.92 1.63
C SER A 24 8.86 17.22 2.68
N ARG A 25 7.63 16.69 2.51
CA ARG A 25 6.48 16.89 3.39
C ARG A 25 6.20 15.60 4.17
N ARG A 26 6.82 15.48 5.35
CA ARG A 26 6.75 14.29 6.20
C ARG A 26 5.44 14.19 6.98
N THR A 27 5.03 15.31 7.57
CA THR A 27 4.00 15.40 8.61
C THR A 27 2.65 14.81 8.21
N TYR A 28 2.30 14.83 6.92
CA TYR A 28 0.95 14.47 6.46
C TYR A 28 0.85 13.11 5.79
N VAL A 29 1.97 12.40 5.58
CA VAL A 29 1.95 11.12 4.86
C VAL A 29 1.13 10.09 5.62
N ALA A 30 1.32 9.98 6.93
CA ALA A 30 0.56 9.05 7.76
C ALA A 30 -0.95 9.32 7.68
N SER A 31 -1.37 10.58 7.77
CA SER A 31 -2.79 10.95 7.68
C SER A 31 -3.38 10.67 6.30
N ALA A 32 -2.64 10.94 5.22
CA ALA A 32 -3.08 10.62 3.86
C ALA A 32 -3.25 9.12 3.67
N VAL A 33 -2.27 8.31 4.10
CA VAL A 33 -2.36 6.86 4.04
C VAL A 33 -3.53 6.33 4.88
N ARG A 34 -3.70 6.79 6.12
CA ARG A 34 -4.86 6.42 6.96
C ARG A 34 -6.19 6.69 6.28
N SER A 35 -6.34 7.85 5.63
CA SER A 35 -7.57 8.18 4.91
C SER A 35 -7.92 7.19 3.79
N VAL A 36 -6.91 6.57 3.17
CA VAL A 36 -7.09 5.53 2.14
C VAL A 36 -7.38 4.16 2.77
N LEU A 37 -6.72 3.85 3.88
CA LEU A 37 -6.93 2.60 4.62
C LEU A 37 -8.33 2.53 5.27
N ASP A 38 -8.91 3.67 5.65
CA ASP A 38 -10.23 3.78 6.27
C ASP A 38 -11.40 3.83 5.28
N GLN A 39 -11.15 3.51 4.00
CA GLN A 39 -12.20 3.43 2.99
C GLN A 39 -13.13 2.22 3.23
N ARG A 40 -14.37 2.31 2.74
CA ARG A 40 -15.37 1.22 2.83
C ARG A 40 -15.08 0.03 1.90
N LEU A 41 -14.02 0.12 1.10
CA LEU A 41 -13.59 -0.94 0.21
C LEU A 41 -12.88 -2.05 1.00
N PRO A 42 -13.06 -3.34 0.65
CA PRO A 42 -12.31 -4.42 1.26
C PRO A 42 -10.79 -4.22 1.12
N ARG A 43 -10.01 -4.54 2.15
CA ARG A 43 -8.54 -4.34 2.13
C ARG A 43 -7.82 -5.04 0.97
N GLY A 44 -8.36 -6.17 0.48
CA GLY A 44 -7.80 -6.88 -0.68
C GLY A 44 -8.17 -6.28 -2.04
N SER A 45 -9.09 -5.32 -2.11
CA SER A 45 -9.53 -4.73 -3.39
C SER A 45 -8.66 -3.56 -3.84
N PHE A 46 -7.75 -3.07 -3.00
CA PHE A 46 -6.84 -1.99 -3.35
C PHE A 46 -5.44 -2.19 -2.76
N GLU A 47 -4.44 -1.61 -3.42
CA GLU A 47 -3.09 -1.47 -2.88
C GLU A 47 -2.74 0.00 -2.65
N VAL A 48 -1.86 0.25 -1.68
CA VAL A 48 -1.34 1.59 -1.41
C VAL A 48 0.18 1.58 -1.58
N LEU A 49 0.69 2.57 -2.32
CA LEU A 49 2.11 2.80 -2.51
C LEU A 49 2.46 4.23 -2.08
N VAL A 50 3.48 4.38 -1.24
CA VAL A 50 4.04 5.68 -0.85
C VAL A 50 5.33 5.92 -1.63
N LEU A 51 5.36 7.03 -2.39
CA LEU A 51 6.56 7.52 -3.05
C LEU A 51 7.04 8.78 -2.32
N LYS A 52 8.20 8.71 -1.69
CA LYS A 52 8.77 9.81 -0.91
C LYS A 52 10.25 9.96 -1.17
N ASN A 53 10.82 11.15 -0.96
CA ASN A 53 12.26 11.41 -1.13
C ASN A 53 13.01 11.61 0.21
N PHE A 54 12.47 11.07 1.31
CA PHE A 54 12.99 11.30 2.66
C PHE A 54 12.86 10.08 3.56
N GLU A 55 13.80 9.89 4.48
CA GLU A 55 13.85 8.76 5.40
C GLU A 55 13.17 9.23 6.67
N ASP A 56 12.28 8.40 7.18
CA ASP A 56 11.58 8.69 8.41
C ASP A 56 11.31 7.34 9.07
N PRO A 57 12.21 6.84 9.93
CA PRO A 57 12.12 5.49 10.45
C PRO A 57 10.80 5.20 11.16
N ALA A 58 10.23 6.18 11.87
CA ALA A 58 8.94 6.01 12.54
C ALA A 58 7.80 5.84 11.54
N LEU A 59 7.76 6.69 10.49
CA LEU A 59 6.79 6.54 9.41
C LEU A 59 7.02 5.24 8.63
N ASP A 60 8.27 4.91 8.32
CA ASP A 60 8.65 3.73 7.54
C ASP A 60 8.24 2.43 8.23
N HIS A 61 8.51 2.30 9.53
CA HIS A 61 8.04 1.18 10.33
C HIS A 61 6.51 1.10 10.38
N TRP A 62 5.83 2.23 10.59
CA TRP A 62 4.37 2.25 10.60
C TRP A 62 3.77 1.85 9.23
N LEU A 63 4.36 2.27 8.11
CA LEU A 63 3.93 1.84 6.77
C LEU A 63 4.11 0.34 6.56
N ASP A 64 5.23 -0.22 7.03
CA ASP A 64 5.50 -1.65 6.94
C ASP A 64 4.48 -2.47 7.77
N ASP A 65 4.13 -2.00 8.98
CA ASP A 65 3.11 -2.61 9.85
C ASP A 65 1.70 -2.61 9.22
N GLU A 66 1.34 -1.56 8.48
CA GLU A 66 0.06 -1.45 7.76
C GLU A 66 0.04 -2.22 6.43
N GLY A 67 1.16 -2.86 6.04
CA GLY A 67 1.30 -3.58 4.77
C GLY A 67 1.35 -2.65 3.54
N VAL A 68 1.73 -1.38 3.72
CA VAL A 68 1.82 -0.38 2.65
C VAL A 68 3.18 -0.46 1.98
N ARG A 69 3.20 -0.51 0.64
CA ARG A 69 4.47 -0.53 -0.10
C ARG A 69 5.06 0.88 -0.11
N ARG A 70 6.38 0.99 0.05
CA ARG A 70 7.08 2.28 0.02
C ARG A 70 8.29 2.27 -0.90
N ARG A 71 8.53 3.41 -1.54
CA ARG A 71 9.76 3.72 -2.29
C ARG A 71 10.32 5.06 -1.83
N PHE A 72 11.63 5.04 -1.58
CA PHE A 72 12.45 6.19 -1.28
C PHE A 72 13.11 6.69 -2.57
#